data_AF-A9AXI9-F1
#
_entry.id   AF-A9AXI9-F1
#
_cell.length_a   1.000
_cell.length_b   1.000
_cell.length_c   1.000
_cell.angle_alpha   90.00
_cell.angle_beta   90.00
_cell.angle_gamma   90.00
#
_symmetry.space_group_name_H-M   'P 1'
#
loop_
_entity.id
_entity.type
_entity.pdbx_description
1 polymer ?
#
loop_
_entity_poly.entity_id
_entity_poly.type
_entity_poly.pdbx_seq_one_letter_code
_entity_poly.pdbx_strand_id
1 'polypeptide(L)'
;MDSYQPSSDERQAMRAFLQRAEVRISTMHRIAGVFLNGAGLLILLPVFFRDAISDINKIVLTQIEQLYNLWQAGQFSWSATADLGLYILLFIPFIATLGIPLYAFLLLLKDIVYFYFANQSPGFTHKLFNPRFILSGLAFSTDEAPAVKRLVIQHQYNSDLLEFILPFERHEAAFYDHVYQQSAGLIVPPSRDPAQLASQGVNQSQVSQQAIDRFNTALGLSGFLDRTLIEEVARTEISVVRYALCLRRLVLRYIKALLMFVWTTLLSFILVSFLQHLQPLVILAVGYVVWSALTPLVVRMPTDWIWQALREDVNLKGVARDEEITRFERYVIRVCRLTLAIAILTLLSEIGRLIVHV
;
A
#
# COMPACT_ATOMS: atom_id res chain seq x y z
N MET A 1 12.88 27.36 -26.89
CA MET A 1 13.85 26.33 -27.29
C MET A 1 13.51 25.95 -28.71
N ASP A 2 14.40 26.26 -29.66
CA ASP A 2 14.23 25.80 -31.04
C ASP A 2 13.96 24.29 -31.03
N SER A 3 12.99 23.84 -31.83
CA SER A 3 12.54 22.45 -31.86
C SER A 3 13.68 21.56 -32.35
N TYR A 4 14.50 21.10 -31.41
CA TYR A 4 15.53 20.12 -31.66
C TYR A 4 14.89 18.91 -32.32
N GLN A 5 15.27 18.64 -33.57
CA GLN A 5 14.82 17.44 -34.26
C GLN A 5 15.92 16.40 -34.13
N PRO A 6 15.67 15.29 -33.42
CA PRO A 6 16.66 14.24 -33.28
C PRO A 6 16.94 13.61 -34.65
N SER A 7 18.21 13.32 -34.88
CA SER A 7 18.67 12.51 -36.00
C SER A 7 18.08 11.08 -35.95
N SER A 8 18.18 10.35 -37.07
CA SER A 8 17.68 8.97 -37.14
C SER A 8 18.30 8.07 -36.07
N ASP A 9 19.60 8.22 -35.81
CA ASP A 9 20.33 7.43 -34.83
C ASP A 9 19.89 7.76 -33.40
N GLU A 10 19.64 9.03 -33.09
CA GLU A 10 19.10 9.45 -31.79
C GLU A 10 17.67 8.95 -31.57
N ARG A 11 16.82 8.98 -32.60
CA ARG A 11 15.48 8.36 -32.53
C ARG A 11 15.57 6.87 -32.25
N GLN A 12 16.49 6.17 -32.91
CA GLN A 12 16.70 4.75 -32.66
C GLN A 12 17.21 4.48 -31.24
N ALA A 13 18.13 5.29 -30.73
CA ALA A 13 18.62 5.19 -29.35
C ALA A 13 17.49 5.42 -28.33
N MET A 14 16.62 6.41 -28.56
CA MET A 14 15.45 6.67 -27.72
C MET A 14 14.45 5.50 -27.72
N ARG A 15 14.13 4.92 -28.88
CA ARG A 15 13.28 3.72 -28.97
C ARG A 15 13.88 2.53 -28.21
N ALA A 16 15.18 2.29 -28.39
CA ALA A 16 15.88 1.22 -27.68
C ALA A 16 15.90 1.45 -26.16
N PHE A 17 15.99 2.71 -25.70
CA PHE A 17 15.82 3.05 -24.30
C PHE A 17 14.39 2.74 -23.81
N LEU A 18 13.36 3.20 -24.52
CA LEU A 18 11.95 2.96 -24.15
C LEU A 18 11.66 1.45 -24.02
N GLN A 19 12.11 0.64 -24.97
CA GLN A 19 11.95 -0.82 -24.91
C GLN A 19 12.62 -1.44 -23.66
N ARG A 20 13.86 -1.04 -23.35
CA ARG A 20 14.54 -1.51 -22.12
C ARG A 20 13.82 -1.07 -20.85
N ALA A 21 13.31 0.17 -20.83
CA ALA A 21 12.58 0.70 -19.71
C ALA A 21 11.25 -0.03 -19.49
N GLU A 22 10.51 -0.36 -20.55
CA GLU A 22 9.27 -1.14 -20.49
C GLU A 22 9.52 -2.54 -19.90
N VAL A 23 10.58 -3.23 -20.33
CA VAL A 23 10.97 -4.52 -19.74
C VAL A 23 11.28 -4.37 -18.24
N ARG A 24 12.00 -3.31 -17.86
CA ARG A 24 12.33 -3.05 -16.46
C ARG A 24 11.08 -2.74 -15.61
N ILE A 25 10.18 -1.92 -16.11
CA ILE A 25 8.90 -1.59 -15.45
C ILE A 25 8.03 -2.84 -15.33
N SER A 26 7.96 -3.67 -16.38
CA SER A 26 7.27 -4.98 -16.36
C SER A 26 7.81 -5.89 -15.25
N THR A 27 9.14 -5.96 -15.10
CA THR A 27 9.76 -6.71 -14.00
C THR A 27 9.41 -6.13 -12.64
N MET A 28 9.43 -4.80 -12.47
CA MET A 28 9.01 -4.16 -11.21
C MET A 28 7.54 -4.45 -10.87
N HIS A 29 6.64 -4.44 -11.86
CA HIS A 29 5.25 -4.83 -11.68
C HIS A 29 5.08 -6.31 -11.32
N ARG A 30 5.88 -7.20 -11.91
CA ARG A 30 5.89 -8.63 -11.52
C ARG A 30 6.31 -8.81 -10.07
N ILE A 31 7.35 -8.11 -9.62
CA ILE A 31 7.77 -8.12 -8.21
C ILE A 31 6.64 -7.57 -7.32
N ALA A 32 6.00 -6.47 -7.71
CA ALA A 32 4.85 -5.92 -6.98
C ALA A 32 3.67 -6.92 -6.89
N GLY A 33 3.39 -7.63 -8.00
CA GLY A 33 2.36 -8.66 -8.08
C GLY A 33 2.60 -9.84 -7.13
N VAL A 34 3.84 -10.21 -6.86
CA VAL A 34 4.17 -11.25 -5.86
C VAL A 34 3.68 -10.85 -4.45
N PHE A 35 3.77 -9.56 -4.11
CA PHE A 35 3.29 -9.08 -2.80
C PHE A 35 1.75 -9.05 -2.73
N LEU A 36 1.07 -8.76 -3.83
CA LEU A 36 -0.39 -8.84 -3.96
C LEU A 36 -0.91 -10.27 -3.84
N ASN A 37 -0.20 -11.23 -4.43
CA ASN A 37 -0.54 -12.65 -4.33
C ASN A 37 -0.41 -13.18 -2.90
N GLY A 38 0.26 -12.44 -2.01
CA GLY A 38 0.07 -12.58 -0.56
C GLY A 38 0.51 -13.92 0.02
N ALA A 39 1.32 -14.71 -0.69
CA ALA A 39 1.65 -16.08 -0.32
C ALA A 39 2.20 -16.23 1.12
N GLY A 40 2.86 -15.21 1.68
CA GLY A 40 3.22 -15.20 3.10
C GLY A 40 2.11 -14.66 4.01
N LEU A 41 1.70 -13.40 3.81
CA LEU A 41 0.82 -12.69 4.74
C LEU A 41 -0.64 -13.18 4.74
N LEU A 42 -1.21 -13.49 3.57
CA LEU A 42 -2.60 -13.97 3.47
C LEU A 42 -2.75 -15.39 4.01
N ILE A 43 -1.69 -16.20 3.99
CA ILE A 43 -1.69 -17.53 4.61
C ILE A 43 -1.57 -17.43 6.14
N LEU A 44 -0.77 -16.48 6.64
CA LEU A 44 -0.58 -16.29 8.08
C LEU A 44 -1.80 -15.68 8.78
N LEU A 45 -2.61 -14.89 8.06
CA LEU A 45 -3.83 -14.26 8.61
C LEU A 45 -4.79 -15.31 9.23
N PRO A 46 -5.26 -16.33 8.51
CA PRO A 46 -6.12 -17.37 9.07
C PRO A 46 -5.49 -18.08 10.27
N VAL A 47 -4.23 -18.51 10.17
CA VAL A 47 -3.53 -19.23 11.25
C VAL A 47 -3.44 -18.37 12.52
N PHE A 48 -3.15 -17.09 12.35
CA PHE A 48 -3.05 -16.14 13.47
C PHE A 48 -4.41 -15.90 14.13
N PHE A 49 -5.45 -15.59 13.36
CA PHE A 49 -6.77 -15.23 13.89
C PHE A 49 -7.61 -16.43 14.33
N ARG A 50 -7.56 -17.54 13.60
CA ARG A 50 -8.40 -18.71 13.87
C ARG A 50 -7.89 -19.51 15.05
N ASP A 51 -6.58 -19.73 15.14
CA ASP A 51 -6.04 -20.71 16.09
C ASP A 51 -5.53 -19.99 17.34
N ALA A 52 -4.49 -19.16 17.19
CA ALA A 52 -3.83 -18.53 18.33
C ALA A 52 -4.74 -17.55 19.09
N ILE A 53 -5.41 -16.65 18.37
CA ILE A 53 -6.23 -15.59 19.00
C ILE A 53 -7.54 -16.16 19.55
N SER A 54 -8.16 -17.12 18.85
CA SER A 54 -9.38 -17.76 19.34
C SER A 54 -9.14 -18.46 20.67
N ASP A 55 -8.02 -19.16 20.81
CA ASP A 55 -7.72 -19.90 22.03
C ASP A 55 -7.37 -18.98 23.20
N ILE A 56 -6.58 -17.92 22.96
CA ILE A 56 -6.33 -16.88 23.98
C ILE A 56 -7.65 -16.24 24.42
N ASN A 57 -8.52 -15.88 23.47
CA ASN A 57 -9.82 -15.29 23.78
C ASN A 57 -10.72 -16.22 24.58
N LYS A 58 -10.80 -17.51 24.23
CA LYS A 58 -11.58 -18.50 25.00
C LYS A 58 -11.08 -18.56 26.44
N ILE A 59 -9.76 -18.67 26.64
CA ILE A 59 -9.17 -18.75 27.98
C ILE A 59 -9.49 -17.48 28.78
N VAL A 60 -9.29 -16.30 28.19
CA VAL A 60 -9.59 -15.02 28.87
C VAL A 60 -11.08 -14.88 29.19
N LEU A 61 -11.97 -15.21 28.25
CA LEU A 61 -13.42 -15.14 28.45
C LEU A 61 -13.89 -16.11 29.53
N THR A 62 -13.38 -17.34 29.57
CA THR A 62 -13.69 -18.29 30.64
C THR A 62 -13.27 -17.76 32.01
N GLN A 63 -12.13 -17.09 32.10
CA GLN A 63 -11.69 -16.46 33.35
C GLN A 63 -12.60 -15.29 33.76
N ILE A 64 -13.00 -14.46 32.80
CA ILE A 64 -13.94 -13.35 33.05
C ILE A 64 -15.32 -13.87 33.49
N GLU A 65 -15.84 -14.91 32.85
CA GLU A 65 -17.10 -15.56 33.22
C GLU A 65 -17.04 -16.14 34.64
N GLN A 66 -15.94 -16.80 35.00
CA GLN A 66 -15.73 -17.29 36.36
C GLN A 66 -15.77 -16.16 37.39
N LEU A 67 -15.05 -15.07 37.14
CA LEU A 67 -15.06 -13.88 37.99
C LEU A 67 -16.46 -13.25 38.10
N TYR A 68 -17.20 -13.18 37.00
CA TYR A 68 -18.56 -12.68 36.97
C TYR A 68 -19.54 -13.55 37.77
N ASN A 69 -19.43 -14.88 37.66
CA ASN A 69 -20.25 -15.81 38.41
C ASN A 69 -19.99 -15.72 39.91
N LEU A 70 -18.73 -15.55 40.32
CA LEU A 70 -18.37 -15.29 41.73
C LEU A 70 -18.96 -13.98 42.25
N TRP A 71 -19.00 -12.95 41.40
CA TRP A 71 -19.65 -11.68 41.71
C TRP A 71 -21.16 -11.85 41.91
N GLN A 72 -21.85 -12.53 40.98
CA GLN A 72 -23.29 -12.79 41.09
C GLN A 72 -23.65 -13.63 42.32
N ALA A 73 -22.81 -14.60 42.69
CA ALA A 73 -23.02 -15.46 43.85
C ALA A 73 -22.81 -14.72 45.19
N GLY A 74 -22.41 -13.44 45.19
CA GLY A 74 -22.12 -12.67 46.39
C GLY A 74 -20.87 -13.13 47.15
N GLN A 75 -20.07 -14.05 46.57
CA GLN A 75 -18.83 -14.58 47.14
C GLN A 75 -17.62 -13.73 46.71
N PHE A 76 -17.84 -12.44 46.51
CA PHE A 76 -16.90 -11.55 45.87
C PHE A 76 -15.86 -11.01 46.85
N SER A 77 -14.59 -11.31 46.63
CA SER A 77 -13.46 -10.85 47.43
C SER A 77 -12.75 -9.64 46.79
N TRP A 78 -12.00 -8.89 47.60
CA TRP A 78 -11.10 -7.84 47.11
C TRP A 78 -9.97 -8.35 46.20
N SER A 79 -9.63 -9.64 46.27
CA SER A 79 -8.70 -10.26 45.33
C SER A 79 -9.32 -10.40 43.93
N ALA A 80 -10.60 -10.78 43.85
CA ALA A 80 -11.30 -10.95 42.58
C ALA A 80 -11.49 -9.62 41.80
N THR A 81 -11.71 -8.49 42.49
CA THR A 81 -11.74 -7.17 41.84
C THR A 81 -10.40 -6.79 41.23
N ALA A 82 -9.32 -7.09 41.97
CA ALA A 82 -7.98 -6.74 41.57
C ALA A 82 -7.53 -7.60 40.38
N ASP A 83 -7.94 -8.87 40.30
CA ASP A 83 -7.71 -9.73 39.13
C ASP A 83 -8.43 -9.22 37.88
N LEU A 84 -9.71 -8.85 38.02
CA LEU A 84 -10.47 -8.26 36.93
C LEU A 84 -9.79 -6.99 36.40
N GLY A 85 -9.33 -6.12 37.31
CA GLY A 85 -8.58 -4.91 36.96
C GLY A 85 -7.30 -5.20 36.19
N LEU A 86 -6.54 -6.23 36.60
CA LEU A 86 -5.33 -6.67 35.92
C LEU A 86 -5.62 -7.28 34.53
N TYR A 87 -6.70 -8.05 34.37
CA TYR A 87 -7.12 -8.55 33.05
C TYR A 87 -7.53 -7.41 32.11
N ILE A 88 -8.27 -6.42 32.60
CA ILE A 88 -8.61 -5.21 31.84
C ILE A 88 -7.33 -4.47 31.42
N LEU A 89 -6.35 -4.37 32.32
CA LEU A 89 -5.09 -3.73 32.02
C LEU A 89 -4.29 -4.50 30.95
N LEU A 90 -4.28 -5.84 31.00
CA LEU A 90 -3.65 -6.70 30.00
C LEU A 90 -4.36 -6.69 28.64
N PHE A 91 -5.59 -6.16 28.57
CA PHE A 91 -6.28 -5.96 27.31
C PHE A 91 -5.54 -4.95 26.40
N ILE A 92 -4.85 -3.96 26.97
CA ILE A 92 -4.06 -3.00 26.18
C ILE A 92 -2.90 -3.69 25.43
N PRO A 93 -2.02 -4.49 26.08
CA PRO A 93 -1.07 -5.37 25.41
C PRO A 93 -1.71 -6.25 24.34
N PHE A 94 -2.84 -6.89 24.65
CA PHE A 94 -3.53 -7.76 23.73
C PHE A 94 -3.98 -7.02 22.45
N ILE A 95 -4.59 -5.84 22.59
CA ILE A 95 -4.95 -5.02 21.44
C ILE A 95 -3.72 -4.56 20.67
N ALA A 96 -2.59 -4.30 21.34
CA ALA A 96 -1.34 -3.95 20.67
C ALA A 96 -0.75 -5.12 19.86
N THR A 97 -0.79 -6.36 20.37
CA THR A 97 -0.30 -7.54 19.65
C THR A 97 -1.12 -7.82 18.39
N LEU A 98 -2.42 -7.52 18.40
CA LEU A 98 -3.29 -7.60 17.21
C LEU A 98 -3.11 -6.41 16.28
N GLY A 99 -3.12 -5.21 16.86
CA GLY A 99 -3.18 -3.95 16.14
C GLY A 99 -1.90 -3.66 15.36
N ILE A 100 -0.72 -4.00 15.88
CA ILE A 100 0.54 -3.69 15.20
C ILE A 100 0.71 -4.48 13.88
N PRO A 101 0.57 -5.83 13.84
CA PRO A 101 0.61 -6.58 12.58
C PRO A 101 -0.46 -6.12 11.58
N LEU A 102 -1.70 -5.88 12.04
CA LEU A 102 -2.78 -5.39 11.20
C LEU A 102 -2.48 -4.01 10.63
N TYR A 103 -1.96 -3.09 11.45
CA TYR A 103 -1.57 -1.76 10.99
C TYR A 103 -0.42 -1.82 9.99
N ALA A 104 0.55 -2.73 10.19
CA ALA A 104 1.63 -2.97 9.23
C ALA A 104 1.07 -3.45 7.87
N PHE A 105 0.09 -4.35 7.90
CA PHE A 105 -0.61 -4.83 6.71
C PHE A 105 -1.42 -3.73 6.02
N LEU A 106 -2.15 -2.89 6.77
CA LEU A 106 -2.87 -1.74 6.21
C LEU A 106 -1.92 -0.75 5.53
N LEU A 107 -0.76 -0.47 6.15
CA LEU A 107 0.25 0.38 5.54
C LEU A 107 0.87 -0.23 4.28
N LEU A 108 0.95 -1.56 4.18
CA LEU A 108 1.37 -2.27 2.97
C LEU A 108 0.32 -2.11 1.86
N LEU A 109 -0.97 -2.32 2.16
CA LEU A 109 -2.06 -2.10 1.20
C LEU A 109 -2.06 -0.65 0.69
N LYS A 110 -1.84 0.31 1.58
CA LYS A 110 -1.70 1.73 1.22
C LYS A 110 -0.55 1.97 0.24
N ASP A 111 0.61 1.34 0.46
CA ASP A 111 1.76 1.46 -0.45
C ASP A 111 1.52 0.79 -1.80
N ILE A 112 0.78 -0.32 -1.84
CA ILE A 112 0.34 -0.96 -3.09
C ILE A 112 -0.54 -0.01 -3.90
N VAL A 113 -1.51 0.65 -3.25
CA VAL A 113 -2.35 1.66 -3.92
C VAL A 113 -1.47 2.77 -4.51
N TYR A 114 -0.51 3.33 -3.76
CA TYR A 114 0.39 4.35 -4.30
C TYR A 114 1.37 3.86 -5.35
N PHE A 115 1.69 2.56 -5.35
CA PHE A 115 2.51 1.97 -6.41
C PHE A 115 1.76 1.99 -7.76
N TYR A 116 0.49 1.57 -7.75
CA TYR A 116 -0.34 1.46 -8.96
C TYR A 116 -1.08 2.74 -9.35
N PHE A 117 -1.33 3.66 -8.43
CA PHE A 117 -2.07 4.88 -8.70
C PHE A 117 -1.19 6.12 -8.50
N ALA A 118 -1.30 7.06 -9.43
CA ALA A 118 -0.70 8.38 -9.34
C ALA A 118 -1.77 9.45 -9.18
N ASN A 119 -1.49 10.41 -8.31
CA ASN A 119 -2.36 11.56 -8.06
C ASN A 119 -2.34 12.56 -9.22
N GLN A 120 -1.26 12.59 -9.98
CA GLN A 120 -1.08 13.50 -11.12
C GLN A 120 -0.31 12.80 -12.23
N SER A 121 -0.76 12.97 -13.47
CA SER A 121 -0.05 12.52 -14.68
C SER A 121 0.68 13.69 -15.33
N PRO A 122 1.98 13.54 -15.69
CA PRO A 122 2.71 14.56 -16.44
C PRO A 122 2.00 14.92 -17.75
N GLY A 123 1.81 16.22 -17.98
CA GLY A 123 1.14 16.76 -19.17
C GLY A 123 -0.33 17.15 -18.95
N PHE A 124 -0.94 16.83 -17.81
CA PHE A 124 -2.26 17.35 -17.41
C PHE A 124 -2.13 18.54 -16.46
N THR A 125 -3.12 19.43 -16.49
CA THR A 125 -3.17 20.62 -15.63
C THR A 125 -3.13 20.26 -14.14
N HIS A 126 -2.36 21.03 -13.36
CA HIS A 126 -2.29 20.88 -11.90
C HIS A 126 -3.63 21.17 -11.19
N LYS A 127 -4.57 21.83 -11.88
CA LYS A 127 -5.91 22.14 -11.34
C LYS A 127 -6.86 20.95 -11.34
N LEU A 128 -6.52 19.86 -12.04
CA LEU A 128 -7.35 18.66 -12.14
C LEU A 128 -6.75 17.53 -11.31
N PHE A 129 -7.39 17.21 -10.19
CA PHE A 129 -7.08 16.00 -9.45
C PHE A 129 -7.90 14.84 -10.00
N ASN A 130 -7.23 13.86 -10.60
CA ASN A 130 -7.86 12.62 -11.02
C ASN A 130 -6.88 11.46 -10.79
N PRO A 131 -7.14 10.55 -9.83
CA PRO A 131 -6.27 9.41 -9.59
C PRO A 131 -6.30 8.49 -10.81
N ARG A 132 -5.13 8.16 -11.34
CA ARG A 132 -5.01 7.31 -12.54
C ARG A 132 -4.09 6.15 -12.29
N PHE A 133 -4.36 5.08 -13.02
CA PHE A 133 -3.42 3.99 -13.10
C PHE A 133 -2.11 4.49 -13.70
N ILE A 134 -0.99 4.04 -13.13
CA ILE A 134 0.33 4.56 -13.46
C ILE A 134 0.77 4.21 -14.89
N LEU A 135 0.35 3.03 -15.37
CA LEU A 135 0.51 2.64 -16.77
C LEU A 135 -0.58 3.35 -17.57
N SER A 136 -0.25 4.56 -18.03
CA SER A 136 -1.17 5.31 -18.86
C SER A 136 -1.34 4.69 -20.24
N GLY A 137 -2.40 5.08 -20.94
CA GLY A 137 -2.50 4.84 -22.37
C GLY A 137 -1.24 5.32 -23.11
N LEU A 138 -0.80 4.52 -24.09
CA LEU A 138 0.34 4.81 -24.95
C LEU A 138 -0.16 5.36 -26.30
N ALA A 139 0.38 6.50 -26.69
CA ALA A 139 0.10 7.10 -27.98
C ALA A 139 1.29 6.92 -28.92
N PHE A 140 1.03 6.72 -30.21
CA PHE A 140 2.08 6.84 -31.23
C PHE A 140 2.69 8.24 -31.20
N SER A 141 4.01 8.35 -31.21
CA SER A 141 4.72 9.62 -31.04
C SER A 141 4.39 10.61 -32.17
N THR A 142 4.24 11.89 -31.84
CA THR A 142 3.80 12.91 -32.80
C THR A 142 4.86 13.27 -33.84
N ASP A 143 6.14 13.13 -33.50
CA ASP A 143 7.30 13.53 -34.30
C ASP A 143 7.96 12.38 -35.08
N GLU A 144 7.59 11.13 -34.82
CA GLU A 144 8.16 9.97 -35.52
C GLU A 144 7.65 9.82 -36.95
N ALA A 145 6.33 9.85 -37.11
CA ALA A 145 5.67 9.78 -38.42
C ALA A 145 4.35 10.57 -38.38
N PRO A 146 4.39 11.91 -38.54
CA PRO A 146 3.22 12.77 -38.40
C PRO A 146 2.07 12.40 -39.36
N ALA A 147 2.40 11.92 -40.57
CA ALA A 147 1.40 11.43 -41.52
C ALA A 147 0.67 10.18 -41.00
N VAL A 148 1.41 9.20 -40.49
CA VAL A 148 0.84 7.98 -39.89
C VAL A 148 0.03 8.33 -38.65
N LYS A 149 0.53 9.23 -37.80
CA LYS A 149 -0.20 9.69 -36.63
C LYS A 149 -1.57 10.25 -37.00
N ARG A 150 -1.65 11.13 -38.01
CA ARG A 150 -2.92 11.68 -38.49
C ARG A 150 -3.87 10.59 -38.98
N LEU A 151 -3.38 9.60 -39.73
CA LEU A 151 -4.19 8.47 -40.19
C LEU A 151 -4.69 7.61 -39.02
N VAL A 152 -3.85 7.36 -38.01
CA VAL A 152 -4.26 6.65 -36.79
C VAL A 152 -5.37 7.41 -36.07
N ILE A 153 -5.25 8.74 -35.93
CA ILE A 153 -6.29 9.56 -35.32
C ILE A 153 -7.58 9.51 -36.15
N GLN A 154 -7.51 9.71 -37.46
CA GLN A 154 -8.69 9.60 -38.32
C GLN A 154 -9.37 8.23 -38.17
N HIS A 155 -8.60 7.14 -38.11
CA HIS A 155 -9.16 5.81 -37.92
C HIS A 155 -9.77 5.62 -36.53
N GLN A 156 -9.20 6.22 -35.46
CA GLN A 156 -9.78 6.15 -34.12
C GLN A 156 -11.20 6.74 -34.04
N TYR A 157 -11.48 7.82 -34.78
CA TYR A 157 -12.77 8.54 -34.70
C TYR A 157 -13.74 8.20 -35.83
N ASN A 158 -13.25 7.82 -37.01
CA ASN A 158 -14.09 7.53 -38.18
C ASN A 158 -14.39 6.01 -38.32
N SER A 159 -14.16 5.21 -37.28
CA SER A 159 -14.44 3.76 -37.28
C SER A 159 -15.13 3.34 -35.98
N ASP A 160 -15.51 2.07 -35.91
CA ASP A 160 -16.17 1.44 -34.77
C ASP A 160 -15.30 1.43 -33.48
N LEU A 161 -14.03 1.83 -33.57
CA LEU A 161 -13.12 1.96 -32.43
C LEU A 161 -13.57 2.97 -31.38
N LEU A 162 -14.35 3.98 -31.79
CA LEU A 162 -14.88 4.98 -30.87
C LEU A 162 -15.87 4.35 -29.88
N GLU A 163 -16.68 3.40 -30.35
CA GLU A 163 -17.66 2.68 -29.52
C GLU A 163 -17.01 1.57 -28.70
N PHE A 164 -15.86 1.03 -29.12
CA PHE A 164 -15.17 -0.07 -28.45
C PHE A 164 -14.74 0.24 -27.00
N ILE A 165 -14.31 1.47 -26.72
CA ILE A 165 -13.85 1.89 -25.38
C ILE A 165 -15.03 2.29 -24.49
N LEU A 166 -16.17 2.62 -25.09
CA LEU A 166 -17.34 3.12 -24.36
C LEU A 166 -18.19 1.94 -23.88
N PRO A 167 -18.69 1.99 -22.64
CA PRO A 167 -19.58 0.96 -22.14
C PRO A 167 -20.90 0.97 -22.90
N PHE A 168 -21.44 -0.23 -23.16
CA PHE A 168 -22.72 -0.40 -23.86
C PHE A 168 -23.91 0.09 -23.01
N GLU A 169 -23.78 0.07 -21.68
CA GLU A 169 -24.87 0.46 -20.79
C GLU A 169 -24.96 1.98 -20.60
N ARG A 170 -26.17 2.53 -20.74
CA ARG A 170 -26.42 3.99 -20.66
C ARG A 170 -25.97 4.62 -19.34
N HIS A 171 -26.10 3.88 -18.24
CA HIS A 171 -25.76 4.38 -16.91
C HIS A 171 -24.24 4.51 -16.73
N GLU A 172 -23.46 3.57 -17.28
CA GLU A 172 -22.00 3.63 -17.32
C GLU A 172 -21.50 4.70 -18.31
N ALA A 173 -22.20 4.92 -19.41
CA ALA A 173 -21.86 6.00 -20.34
C ALA A 173 -22.07 7.39 -19.73
N ALA A 174 -23.07 7.55 -18.85
CA ALA A 174 -23.34 8.80 -18.13
C ALA A 174 -22.22 9.20 -17.15
N PHE A 175 -21.42 8.23 -16.68
CA PHE A 175 -20.23 8.52 -15.88
C PHE A 175 -19.22 9.42 -16.62
N TYR A 176 -18.98 9.15 -17.91
CA TYR A 176 -18.07 9.96 -18.72
C TYR A 176 -18.59 11.38 -18.95
N ASP A 177 -19.90 11.53 -19.16
CA ASP A 177 -20.53 12.86 -19.26
C ASP A 177 -20.36 13.65 -17.95
N HIS A 178 -20.57 12.99 -16.81
CA HIS A 178 -20.39 13.61 -15.50
C HIS A 178 -18.95 14.06 -15.26
N VAL A 179 -17.97 13.19 -15.55
CA VAL A 179 -16.53 13.51 -15.42
C VAL A 179 -16.13 14.66 -16.34
N TYR A 180 -16.61 14.66 -17.59
CA TYR A 180 -16.35 15.73 -18.54
C TYR A 180 -16.86 17.08 -18.02
N GLN A 181 -18.10 17.12 -17.53
CA GLN A 181 -18.71 18.32 -16.96
C GLN A 181 -18.01 18.80 -15.69
N GLN A 182 -17.72 17.88 -14.75
CA GLN A 182 -17.06 18.21 -13.49
C GLN A 182 -15.63 18.73 -13.70
N SER A 183 -14.93 18.20 -14.70
CA SER A 183 -13.58 18.64 -15.06
C SER A 183 -13.57 19.89 -15.94
N ALA A 184 -14.74 20.40 -16.36
CA ALA A 184 -14.87 21.48 -17.33
C ALA A 184 -14.05 21.24 -18.62
N GLY A 185 -14.00 19.99 -19.09
CA GLY A 185 -13.23 19.57 -20.25
C GLY A 185 -11.72 19.45 -20.05
N LEU A 186 -11.18 19.80 -18.87
CA LEU A 186 -9.73 19.72 -18.58
C LEU A 186 -9.19 18.28 -18.55
N ILE A 187 -10.08 17.28 -18.47
CA ILE A 187 -9.72 15.87 -18.56
C ILE A 187 -9.34 15.46 -19.98
N VAL A 188 -9.81 16.19 -21.00
CA VAL A 188 -9.57 15.88 -22.41
C VAL A 188 -8.11 16.16 -22.77
N PRO A 189 -7.41 15.22 -23.45
CA PRO A 189 -6.07 15.47 -23.94
C PRO A 189 -6.02 16.71 -24.84
N PRO A 190 -5.05 17.63 -24.69
CA PRO A 190 -5.00 18.87 -25.46
C PRO A 190 -4.98 18.65 -26.99
N SER A 191 -4.38 17.55 -27.42
CA SER A 191 -4.31 17.13 -28.83
C SER A 191 -5.64 16.67 -29.43
N ARG A 192 -6.67 16.47 -28.59
CA ARG A 192 -7.98 15.92 -28.95
C ARG A 192 -9.11 16.94 -28.79
N ASP A 193 -8.76 18.21 -28.66
CA ASP A 193 -9.69 19.33 -28.78
C ASP A 193 -10.39 19.27 -30.15
N PRO A 194 -11.73 19.46 -30.23
CA PRO A 194 -12.48 19.56 -31.48
C PRO A 194 -11.81 20.40 -32.58
N ALA A 195 -11.22 21.55 -32.22
CA ALA A 195 -10.53 22.40 -33.20
C ALA A 195 -9.30 21.69 -33.82
N GLN A 196 -8.54 20.97 -33.02
CA GLN A 196 -7.37 20.22 -33.49
C GLN A 196 -7.77 18.98 -34.28
N LEU A 197 -8.80 18.26 -33.86
CA LEU A 197 -9.32 17.10 -34.58
C LEU A 197 -9.78 17.49 -36.00
N ALA A 198 -10.47 18.64 -36.14
CA ALA A 198 -10.88 19.16 -37.45
C ALA A 198 -9.65 19.45 -38.35
N SER A 199 -8.60 20.06 -37.79
CA SER A 199 -7.34 20.31 -38.53
C SER A 199 -6.62 19.02 -38.97
N GLN A 200 -6.88 17.91 -38.29
CA GLN A 200 -6.32 16.59 -38.60
C GLN A 200 -7.18 15.78 -39.58
N GLY A 201 -8.28 16.36 -40.09
CA GLY A 201 -9.16 15.71 -41.07
C GLY A 201 -10.13 14.69 -40.46
N VAL A 202 -10.41 14.78 -39.16
CA VAL A 202 -11.46 13.98 -38.52
C VAL A 202 -12.83 14.54 -38.92
N ASN A 203 -13.71 13.69 -39.47
CA ASN A 203 -15.02 14.12 -39.94
C ASN A 203 -16.04 14.07 -38.79
N GLN A 204 -16.10 15.13 -38.01
CA GLN A 204 -17.01 15.24 -36.85
C GLN A 204 -18.50 15.25 -37.22
N SER A 205 -18.85 15.37 -38.50
CA SER A 205 -20.26 15.37 -38.92
C SER A 205 -20.94 13.98 -38.90
N GLN A 206 -20.14 12.91 -38.88
CA GLN A 206 -20.65 11.53 -38.92
C GLN A 206 -20.87 10.90 -37.54
N VAL A 207 -20.28 11.48 -36.49
CA VAL A 207 -20.32 10.96 -35.13
C VAL A 207 -20.92 12.00 -34.19
N SER A 208 -21.79 11.57 -33.27
CA SER A 208 -22.36 12.49 -32.29
C SER A 208 -21.26 13.14 -31.43
N GLN A 209 -21.37 14.46 -31.18
CA GLN A 209 -20.42 15.19 -30.34
C GLN A 209 -20.29 14.57 -28.95
N GLN A 210 -21.41 14.08 -28.39
CA GLN A 210 -21.40 13.42 -27.09
C GLN A 210 -20.55 12.15 -27.07
N ALA A 211 -20.57 11.35 -28.15
CA ALA A 211 -19.72 10.16 -28.23
C ALA A 211 -18.23 10.53 -28.33
N ILE A 212 -17.91 11.61 -29.06
CA ILE A 212 -16.55 12.17 -29.12
C ILE A 212 -16.08 12.64 -27.75
N ASP A 213 -16.92 13.37 -27.01
CA ASP A 213 -16.58 13.90 -25.69
C ASP A 213 -16.37 12.77 -24.67
N ARG A 214 -17.21 11.73 -24.71
CA ARG A 214 -17.06 10.54 -23.86
C ARG A 214 -15.77 9.79 -24.18
N PHE A 215 -15.48 9.56 -25.46
CA PHE A 215 -14.27 8.90 -25.91
C PHE A 215 -13.01 9.66 -25.48
N ASN A 216 -13.00 10.98 -25.71
CA ASN A 216 -11.94 11.87 -25.27
C ASN A 216 -11.75 11.87 -23.74
N THR A 217 -12.86 11.80 -23.00
CA THR A 217 -12.84 11.67 -21.55
C THR A 217 -12.24 10.34 -21.11
N ALA A 218 -12.55 9.23 -21.79
CA ALA A 218 -11.95 7.93 -21.52
C ALA A 218 -10.43 7.94 -21.77
N LEU A 219 -9.98 8.54 -22.87
CA LEU A 219 -8.55 8.76 -23.14
C LEU A 219 -7.92 9.57 -22.00
N GLY A 220 -8.57 10.66 -21.58
CA GLY A 220 -8.19 11.47 -20.44
C GLY A 220 -8.03 10.67 -19.14
N LEU A 221 -9.05 9.90 -18.76
CA LEU A 221 -9.05 9.05 -17.57
C LEU A 221 -7.92 8.01 -17.60
N SER A 222 -7.61 7.45 -18.77
CA SER A 222 -6.48 6.52 -18.95
C SER A 222 -5.10 7.20 -18.92
N GLY A 223 -5.04 8.54 -18.89
CA GLY A 223 -3.78 9.27 -18.96
C GLY A 223 -3.13 9.28 -20.33
N PHE A 224 -3.88 8.94 -21.37
CA PHE A 224 -3.43 8.99 -22.76
C PHE A 224 -3.11 10.44 -23.15
N LEU A 225 -1.90 10.66 -23.64
CA LEU A 225 -1.45 11.95 -24.17
C LEU A 225 -0.61 11.69 -25.42
N ASP A 226 -0.78 12.53 -26.42
CA ASP A 226 0.09 12.51 -27.60
C ASP A 226 1.39 13.23 -27.25
N ARG A 227 2.46 12.46 -27.04
CA ARG A 227 3.79 12.96 -26.71
C ARG A 227 4.72 12.87 -27.91
N THR A 228 5.72 13.74 -27.95
CA THR A 228 6.91 13.53 -28.79
C THR A 228 7.75 12.39 -28.22
N LEU A 229 8.66 11.84 -29.03
CA LEU A 229 9.55 10.76 -28.61
C LEU A 229 10.42 11.18 -27.41
N ILE A 230 10.91 12.42 -27.41
CA ILE A 230 11.71 13.00 -26.30
C ILE A 230 10.88 13.06 -25.02
N GLU A 231 9.64 13.54 -25.10
CA GLU A 231 8.75 13.66 -23.95
C GLU A 231 8.40 12.28 -23.37
N GLU A 232 8.18 11.26 -24.21
CA GLU A 232 7.90 9.91 -23.74
C GLU A 232 9.14 9.30 -23.06
N VAL A 233 10.35 9.53 -23.60
CA VAL A 233 11.62 9.13 -22.95
C VAL A 233 11.77 9.79 -21.58
N ALA A 234 11.62 11.12 -21.49
CA ALA A 234 11.74 11.85 -20.23
C ALA A 234 10.70 11.37 -19.20
N ARG A 235 9.45 11.21 -19.63
CA ARG A 235 8.37 10.69 -18.77
C ARG A 235 8.67 9.28 -18.30
N THR A 236 9.22 8.43 -19.16
CA THR A 236 9.57 7.04 -18.84
C THR A 236 10.74 6.96 -17.86
N GLU A 237 11.78 7.79 -18.03
CA GLU A 237 12.90 7.88 -17.11
C GLU A 237 12.45 8.24 -15.69
N ILE A 238 11.63 9.28 -15.55
CA ILE A 238 11.06 9.68 -14.25
C ILE A 238 10.13 8.59 -13.69
N SER A 239 9.38 7.90 -14.55
CA SER A 239 8.52 6.79 -14.13
C SER A 239 9.35 5.65 -13.55
N VAL A 240 10.46 5.27 -14.18
CA VAL A 240 11.38 4.22 -13.67
C VAL A 240 11.91 4.59 -12.28
N VAL A 241 12.30 5.86 -12.08
CA VAL A 241 12.76 6.35 -10.77
C VAL A 241 11.64 6.23 -9.73
N ARG A 242 10.43 6.71 -10.05
CA ARG A 242 9.26 6.61 -9.17
C ARG A 242 8.98 5.15 -8.79
N TYR A 243 8.92 4.25 -9.76
CA TYR A 243 8.68 2.82 -9.50
C TYR A 243 9.76 2.21 -8.62
N ALA A 244 11.03 2.52 -8.85
CA ALA A 244 12.11 2.03 -8.01
C ALA A 244 11.98 2.51 -6.56
N LEU A 245 11.64 3.79 -6.34
CA LEU A 245 11.43 4.36 -5.01
C LEU A 245 10.21 3.76 -4.30
N CYS A 246 9.08 3.64 -5.00
CA CYS A 246 7.87 3.03 -4.46
C CYS A 246 8.10 1.54 -4.15
N LEU A 247 8.76 0.79 -5.05
CA LEU A 247 9.04 -0.63 -4.86
C LEU A 247 9.99 -0.85 -3.68
N ARG A 248 11.04 -0.04 -3.53
CA ARG A 248 11.95 -0.08 -2.37
C ARG A 248 11.17 -0.01 -1.05
N ARG A 249 10.24 0.94 -0.96
CA ARG A 249 9.41 1.12 0.24
C ARG A 249 8.47 -0.05 0.47
N LEU A 250 7.77 -0.47 -0.58
CA LEU A 250 6.81 -1.55 -0.56
C LEU A 250 7.46 -2.87 -0.09
N VAL A 251 8.63 -3.22 -0.64
CA VAL A 251 9.41 -4.40 -0.24
C VAL A 251 9.76 -4.35 1.25
N LEU A 252 10.30 -3.22 1.72
CA LEU A 252 10.68 -3.07 3.12
C LEU A 252 9.49 -3.17 4.07
N ARG A 253 8.37 -2.57 3.68
CA ARG A 253 7.14 -2.62 4.47
C ARG A 253 6.53 -4.01 4.50
N TYR A 254 6.55 -4.73 3.38
CA TYR A 254 6.15 -6.11 3.30
C TYR A 254 6.95 -6.99 4.26
N ILE A 255 8.29 -6.90 4.24
CA ILE A 255 9.15 -7.69 5.13
C ILE A 255 8.86 -7.36 6.60
N LYS A 256 8.69 -6.09 6.95
CA LYS A 256 8.33 -5.68 8.32
C LYS A 256 6.97 -6.23 8.75
N ALA A 257 5.96 -6.16 7.88
CA ALA A 257 4.65 -6.74 8.16
C ALA A 257 4.77 -8.25 8.36
N LEU A 258 5.46 -8.95 7.46
CA LEU A 258 5.67 -10.39 7.54
C LEU A 258 6.35 -10.80 8.85
N LEU A 259 7.46 -10.14 9.22
CA LEU A 259 8.16 -10.41 10.47
C LEU A 259 7.27 -10.14 11.69
N MET A 260 6.42 -9.11 11.65
CA MET A 260 5.47 -8.84 12.73
C MET A 260 4.42 -9.92 12.89
N PHE A 261 3.88 -10.45 11.79
CA PHE A 261 2.97 -11.59 11.85
C PHE A 261 3.69 -12.82 12.37
N VAL A 262 4.85 -13.19 11.79
CA VAL A 262 5.61 -14.38 12.21
C VAL A 262 5.97 -14.31 13.70
N TRP A 263 6.51 -13.18 14.16
CA TRP A 263 6.91 -12.99 15.55
C TRP A 263 5.73 -13.08 16.51
N THR A 264 4.63 -12.40 16.19
CA THR A 264 3.45 -12.40 17.06
C THR A 264 2.77 -13.77 17.07
N THR A 265 2.66 -14.44 15.92
CA THR A 265 2.10 -15.79 15.83
C THR A 265 2.95 -16.80 16.62
N LEU A 266 4.26 -16.78 16.45
CA LEU A 266 5.17 -17.69 17.16
C LEU A 266 5.04 -17.52 18.67
N LEU A 267 5.02 -16.28 19.15
CA LEU A 267 4.87 -16.03 20.58
C LEU A 267 3.48 -16.42 21.09
N SER A 268 2.42 -16.13 20.34
CA SER A 268 1.07 -16.54 20.72
C SER A 268 0.95 -18.06 20.83
N PHE A 269 1.56 -18.84 19.93
CA PHE A 269 1.56 -20.30 20.05
C PHE A 269 2.31 -20.78 21.30
N ILE A 270 3.47 -20.20 21.60
CA ILE A 270 4.20 -20.49 22.84
C ILE A 270 3.30 -20.19 24.05
N LEU A 271 2.62 -19.04 24.05
CA LEU A 271 1.73 -18.65 25.14
C LEU A 271 0.57 -19.63 25.32
N VAL A 272 -0.12 -19.99 24.24
CA VAL A 272 -1.24 -20.95 24.29
C VAL A 272 -0.81 -22.28 24.92
N SER A 273 0.39 -22.80 24.59
CA SER A 273 0.91 -24.02 25.21
C SER A 273 1.07 -23.92 26.73
N PHE A 274 1.51 -22.77 27.24
CA PHE A 274 1.67 -22.56 28.69
C PHE A 274 0.35 -22.22 29.41
N LEU A 275 -0.58 -21.54 28.73
CA LEU A 275 -1.87 -21.15 29.30
C LEU A 275 -2.75 -22.35 29.68
N GLN A 276 -2.51 -23.53 29.09
CA GLN A 276 -3.23 -24.76 29.43
C GLN A 276 -2.79 -25.37 30.77
N HIS A 277 -1.61 -25.00 31.28
CA HIS A 277 -0.97 -25.69 32.42
C HIS A 277 -0.65 -24.77 33.60
N LEU A 278 -0.58 -23.46 33.37
CA LEU A 278 -0.11 -22.48 34.36
C LEU A 278 -1.13 -21.35 34.54
N GLN A 279 -0.97 -20.56 35.60
CA GLN A 279 -1.87 -19.44 35.91
C GLN A 279 -1.93 -18.44 34.73
N PRO A 280 -3.11 -18.20 34.13
CA PRO A 280 -3.21 -17.43 32.89
C PRO A 280 -2.66 -16.01 33.00
N LEU A 281 -2.90 -15.32 34.12
CA LEU A 281 -2.50 -13.93 34.31
C LEU A 281 -0.98 -13.77 34.31
N VAL A 282 -0.25 -14.64 35.01
CA VAL A 282 1.22 -14.64 35.04
C VAL A 282 1.79 -14.91 33.64
N ILE A 283 1.27 -15.94 32.96
CA ILE A 283 1.75 -16.32 31.62
C ILE A 283 1.49 -15.23 30.60
N LEU A 284 0.30 -14.62 30.61
CA LEU A 284 -0.01 -13.49 29.73
C LEU A 284 0.92 -12.31 30.02
N ALA A 285 1.12 -11.95 31.29
CA ALA A 285 2.00 -10.84 31.67
C ALA A 285 3.45 -11.08 31.19
N VAL A 286 4.03 -12.26 31.48
CA VAL A 286 5.36 -12.64 31.01
C VAL A 286 5.42 -12.63 29.47
N GLY A 287 4.41 -13.20 28.81
CA GLY A 287 4.29 -13.19 27.36
C GLY A 287 4.35 -11.80 26.76
N TYR A 288 3.56 -10.87 27.29
CA TYR A 288 3.53 -9.49 26.81
C TYR A 288 4.81 -8.72 27.15
N VAL A 289 5.49 -9.02 28.27
CA VAL A 289 6.83 -8.48 28.56
C VAL A 289 7.81 -8.92 27.48
N VAL A 290 7.88 -10.23 27.19
CA VAL A 290 8.76 -10.79 26.17
C VAL A 290 8.42 -10.20 24.78
N TRP A 291 7.13 -10.17 24.43
CA TRP A 291 6.67 -9.60 23.17
C TRP A 291 7.11 -8.14 23.01
N SER A 292 6.82 -7.30 24.00
CA SER A 292 7.04 -5.86 23.93
C SER A 292 8.52 -5.48 24.00
N ALA A 293 9.34 -6.27 24.70
CA ALA A 293 10.78 -6.08 24.75
C ALA A 293 11.46 -6.42 23.40
N LEU A 294 11.02 -7.48 22.73
CA LEU A 294 11.67 -7.99 21.51
C LEU A 294 11.08 -7.42 20.22
N THR A 295 9.81 -7.01 20.20
CA THR A 295 9.15 -6.43 19.01
C THR A 295 9.91 -5.23 18.40
N PRO A 296 10.45 -4.28 19.19
CA PRO A 296 11.30 -3.22 18.65
C PRO A 296 12.52 -3.70 17.86
N LEU A 297 13.12 -4.82 18.27
CA LEU A 297 14.26 -5.41 17.55
C LEU A 297 13.77 -6.01 16.22
N VAL A 298 12.70 -6.80 16.26
CA VAL A 298 12.11 -7.45 15.07
C VAL A 298 11.71 -6.43 14.01
N VAL A 299 11.07 -5.33 14.39
CA VAL A 299 10.64 -4.29 13.43
C VAL A 299 11.82 -3.53 12.80
N ARG A 300 12.95 -3.43 13.50
CA ARG A 300 14.17 -2.77 13.03
C ARG A 300 15.09 -3.69 12.22
N MET A 301 14.96 -5.01 12.36
CA MET A 301 15.81 -5.99 11.67
C MET A 301 15.95 -5.72 10.16
N PRO A 302 14.88 -5.48 9.37
CA PRO A 302 15.04 -5.27 7.92
C PRO A 302 15.88 -4.03 7.58
N THR A 303 15.72 -2.96 8.36
CA THR A 303 16.53 -1.75 8.17
C THR A 303 17.95 -1.96 8.64
N ASP A 304 18.15 -2.64 9.76
CA ASP A 304 19.48 -2.90 10.31
C ASP A 304 20.30 -3.83 9.40
N TRP A 305 19.69 -4.85 8.80
CA TRP A 305 20.35 -5.73 7.81
C TRP A 305 20.89 -4.95 6.62
N ILE A 306 20.13 -3.97 6.10
CA ILE A 306 20.58 -3.11 4.99
C ILE A 306 21.75 -2.23 5.44
N TRP A 307 21.70 -1.67 6.65
CA TRP A 307 22.76 -0.80 7.16
C TRP A 307 24.04 -1.56 7.54
N GLN A 308 23.91 -2.80 8.04
CA GLN A 308 25.04 -3.65 8.36
C GLN A 308 25.87 -3.95 7.11
N ALA A 309 25.23 -4.19 5.97
CA ALA A 309 25.92 -4.38 4.69
C ALA A 309 26.73 -3.15 4.23
N LEU A 310 26.45 -1.95 4.77
CA LEU A 310 27.12 -0.71 4.41
C LEU A 310 28.28 -0.34 5.35
N ARG A 311 28.42 -1.02 6.49
CA ARG A 311 29.30 -0.60 7.60
C ARG A 311 30.79 -0.81 7.33
N GLU A 312 31.17 -1.60 6.34
CA GLU A 312 32.58 -1.91 6.09
C GLU A 312 33.33 -0.77 5.38
N ASP A 313 32.66 0.07 4.58
CA ASP A 313 33.36 1.04 3.70
C ASP A 313 32.82 2.48 3.65
N VAL A 314 31.73 2.83 4.34
CA VAL A 314 31.03 4.12 4.10
C VAL A 314 31.00 5.06 5.31
N ASN A 315 31.48 6.30 5.10
CA ASN A 315 31.42 7.40 6.05
C ASN A 315 29.94 7.81 6.30
N LEU A 316 29.41 7.46 7.47
CA LEU A 316 27.98 7.57 7.83
C LEU A 316 27.44 9.01 7.90
N LYS A 317 28.28 10.05 7.75
CA LYS A 317 27.89 11.45 7.89
C LYS A 317 26.98 12.01 6.77
N GLY A 318 26.78 11.28 5.67
CA GLY A 318 25.93 11.71 4.54
C GLY A 318 24.66 10.87 4.32
N VAL A 319 24.33 9.98 5.25
CA VAL A 319 23.28 8.98 5.04
C VAL A 319 21.89 9.55 5.28
N ALA A 320 21.12 9.76 4.22
CA ALA A 320 19.71 10.17 4.30
C ALA A 320 18.83 9.01 4.80
N ARG A 321 18.26 9.15 6.01
CA ARG A 321 17.25 8.21 6.53
C ARG A 321 15.87 8.63 6.05
N ASP A 322 15.21 7.76 5.30
CA ASP A 322 13.83 7.95 4.88
C ASP A 322 12.89 7.93 6.10
N GLU A 323 12.23 9.05 6.36
CA GLU A 323 11.31 9.19 7.49
C GLU A 323 10.08 8.29 7.37
N GLU A 324 9.63 7.98 6.16
CA GLU A 324 8.42 7.21 5.94
C GLU A 324 8.62 5.72 6.26
N ILE A 325 9.86 5.24 6.15
CA ILE A 325 10.25 3.87 6.54
C ILE A 325 10.39 3.75 8.06
N THR A 326 10.90 4.79 8.72
CA THR A 326 11.17 4.81 10.17
C THR A 326 9.97 5.28 11.00
N ARG A 327 8.96 5.92 10.41
CA ARG A 327 7.73 6.36 11.10
C ARG A 327 6.99 5.20 11.75
N PHE A 328 6.83 4.09 11.03
CA PHE A 328 6.21 2.87 11.57
C PHE A 328 6.98 2.33 12.76
N GLU A 329 8.32 2.26 12.67
CA GLU A 329 9.17 1.78 13.78
C GLU A 329 8.99 2.65 15.03
N ARG A 330 9.03 3.98 14.87
CA ARG A 330 8.85 4.93 15.98
C ARG A 330 7.49 4.76 16.64
N TYR A 331 6.44 4.52 15.85
CA TYR A 331 5.10 4.24 16.37
C TYR A 331 5.09 2.94 17.17
N VAL A 332 5.59 1.83 16.59
CA VAL A 332 5.66 0.53 17.27
C VAL A 332 6.44 0.63 18.58
N ILE A 333 7.59 1.29 18.60
CA ILE A 333 8.41 1.42 19.82
C ILE A 333 7.65 2.16 20.92
N ARG A 334 6.89 3.20 20.60
CA ARG A 334 6.09 3.93 21.59
C ARG A 334 5.01 3.03 22.19
N VAL A 335 4.30 2.29 21.34
CA VAL A 335 3.28 1.33 21.78
C VAL A 335 3.92 0.23 22.63
N CYS A 336 5.02 -0.38 22.19
CA CYS A 336 5.73 -1.41 22.94
C CYS A 336 6.23 -0.92 24.30
N ARG A 337 6.70 0.33 24.44
CA ARG A 337 7.10 0.89 25.75
C ARG A 337 5.93 0.98 26.72
N LEU A 338 4.76 1.41 26.23
CA LEU A 338 3.54 1.45 27.03
C LEU A 338 3.10 0.04 27.43
N THR A 339 3.05 -0.89 26.46
CA THR A 339 2.71 -2.29 26.68
C THR A 339 3.66 -2.96 27.68
N LEU A 340 4.96 -2.68 27.60
CA LEU A 340 5.98 -3.20 28.50
C LEU A 340 5.76 -2.72 29.93
N ALA A 341 5.55 -1.41 30.12
CA ALA A 341 5.30 -0.83 31.44
C ALA A 341 4.04 -1.45 32.09
N ILE A 342 2.99 -1.62 31.31
CA ILE A 342 1.74 -2.27 31.74
C ILE A 342 2.00 -3.74 32.13
N ALA A 343 2.66 -4.52 31.26
CA ALA A 343 2.87 -5.94 31.51
C ALA A 343 3.78 -6.19 32.72
N ILE A 344 4.82 -5.35 32.92
CA ILE A 344 5.67 -5.40 34.13
C ILE A 344 4.86 -5.08 35.38
N LEU A 345 4.02 -4.03 35.34
CA LEU A 345 3.20 -3.67 36.50
C LEU A 345 2.23 -4.79 36.89
N THR A 346 1.59 -5.42 35.90
CA THR A 346 0.75 -6.60 36.14
C THR A 346 1.55 -7.76 36.74
N LEU A 347 2.74 -8.05 36.19
CA LEU A 347 3.59 -9.13 36.68
C LEU A 347 4.06 -8.90 38.12
N LEU A 348 4.50 -7.69 38.45
CA LEU A 348 4.95 -7.34 39.80
C LEU A 348 3.80 -7.39 40.82
N SER A 349 2.61 -6.95 40.42
CA SER A 349 1.39 -7.04 41.24
C SER A 349 1.11 -8.50 41.60
N GLU A 350 1.23 -9.41 40.64
CA GLU A 350 0.89 -10.80 40.85
C GLU A 350 1.96 -11.61 41.60
N ILE A 351 3.24 -11.35 41.33
CA ILE A 351 4.33 -11.89 42.16
C ILE A 351 4.18 -11.43 43.61
N GLY A 352 3.83 -10.15 43.83
CA GLY A 352 3.59 -9.63 45.17
C GLY A 352 2.47 -10.38 45.93
N ARG A 353 1.39 -10.76 45.24
CA ARG A 353 0.31 -11.54 45.85
C ARG A 353 0.72 -12.97 46.16
N LEU A 354 1.44 -13.62 45.25
CA LEU A 354 1.95 -14.97 45.47
C LEU A 354 2.87 -15.02 46.70
N ILE A 355 3.70 -14.01 46.92
CA ILE A 355 4.59 -13.93 48.09
C ILE A 355 3.81 -13.71 49.40
N VAL A 356 2.70 -12.98 49.37
CA VAL A 356 1.88 -12.70 50.58
C VAL A 356 1.00 -13.90 50.98
N HIS A 357 0.74 -14.83 50.05
CA HIS A 357 -0.10 -16.02 50.29
C HIS A 357 0.70 -17.31 50.55
N VAL A 358 2.04 -17.25 50.42
CA VAL A 358 2.99 -18.30 50.86
C VAL A 358 3.49 -17.94 52.26
#